data_AF-A0A1M6Z5T9-F1
#
_entry.id   AF-A0A1M6Z5T9-F1
#
_cell.length_a   1.000
_cell.length_b   1.000
_cell.length_c   1.000
_cell.angle_alpha   90.00
_cell.angle_beta   90.00
_cell.angle_gamma   90.00
#
_symmetry.space_group_name_H-M   'P 1'
#
loop_
_entity.id
_entity.type
_entity.pdbx_description
1 polymer ?
#
loop_
_entity_poly.entity_id
_entity_poly.type
_entity_poly.pdbx_seq_one_letter_code
_entity_poly.pdbx_strand_id
1 'polypeptide(L)' 'MPKQKRSTGKSGKAGFVIGRAGFAKISSVEGIRLKPAMEKRADEAGKKGLSPEEYRKVIIRTYRKA' A
#
# COMPACT_ATOMS: atom_id res chain seq x y z
N MET A 1 -22.05 1.55 26.96
CA MET A 1 -21.00 1.57 25.90
C MET A 1 -21.61 2.14 24.62
N PRO A 2 -21.08 3.20 24.02
CA PRO A 2 -21.66 3.71 22.78
C PRO A 2 -21.28 2.81 21.61
N LYS A 3 -22.31 2.22 20.98
CA LYS A 3 -22.20 1.41 19.75
C LYS A 3 -21.70 2.30 18.61
N GLN A 4 -20.57 1.95 18.00
CA GLN A 4 -20.06 2.65 16.81
C GLN A 4 -21.07 2.56 15.67
N LYS A 5 -21.54 3.73 15.22
CA LYS A 5 -22.46 3.89 14.09
C LYS A 5 -21.69 3.61 12.81
N ARG A 6 -21.94 2.48 12.15
CA ARG A 6 -21.41 2.22 10.80
C ARG A 6 -22.17 3.12 9.82
N SER A 7 -21.45 4.04 9.18
CA SER A 7 -21.99 4.92 8.15
C SER A 7 -22.32 4.10 6.90
N THR A 8 -23.60 3.78 6.72
CA THR A 8 -24.14 3.23 5.47
C THR A 8 -24.41 4.39 4.51
N GLY A 9 -23.35 4.89 3.86
CA GLY A 9 -23.44 5.95 2.86
C GLY A 9 -23.34 5.41 1.43
N LYS A 10 -24.48 5.42 0.71
CA LYS A 10 -24.69 5.51 -0.74
C LYS A 10 -23.69 4.78 -1.68
N SER A 11 -24.20 3.75 -2.36
CA SER A 11 -23.52 2.95 -3.39
C SER A 11 -23.25 3.72 -4.69
N GLY A 12 -22.16 4.51 -4.73
CA GLY A 12 -21.35 4.55 -5.96
C GLY A 12 -20.60 3.22 -6.09
N LYS A 13 -20.12 2.81 -7.27
CA LYS A 13 -19.22 1.65 -7.39
C LYS A 13 -17.99 1.90 -6.50
N ALA A 14 -18.05 1.47 -5.25
CA ALA A 14 -17.03 1.72 -4.26
C ALA A 14 -15.89 0.73 -4.55
N GLY A 15 -14.83 1.22 -5.18
CA GLY A 15 -13.59 0.47 -5.28
C GLY A 15 -13.13 0.08 -3.88
N PHE A 16 -12.74 -1.18 -3.69
CA PHE A 16 -12.20 -1.63 -2.41
C PHE A 16 -10.72 -1.25 -2.33
N VAL A 17 -10.33 -0.48 -1.32
CA VAL A 17 -8.93 -0.16 -1.06
C VAL A 17 -8.35 -1.26 -0.17
N ILE A 18 -7.45 -2.07 -0.73
CA ILE A 18 -6.65 -3.00 0.05
C ILE A 18 -5.39 -2.31 0.57
N GLY A 19 -5.16 -2.38 1.88
CA GLY A 19 -3.90 -1.93 2.48
C GLY A 19 -2.72 -2.82 2.09
N ARG A 20 -1.48 -2.39 2.42
CA ARG A 20 -0.22 -3.09 2.10
C ARG A 20 -0.24 -4.58 2.45
N ALA A 21 -0.74 -4.93 3.64
CA ALA A 21 -0.82 -6.33 4.08
C ALA A 21 -1.76 -7.18 3.21
N GLY A 22 -2.93 -6.62 2.84
CA GLY A 22 -3.88 -7.30 1.97
C GLY A 22 -3.35 -7.49 0.55
N PHE A 23 -2.73 -6.44 0.01
CA PHE A 23 -2.05 -6.51 -1.29
C PHE A 23 -0.94 -7.57 -1.29
N ALA A 24 -0.06 -7.57 -0.28
CA ALA A 24 1.02 -8.56 -0.16
C ALA A 24 0.49 -10.00 -0.08
N LYS A 25 -0.60 -10.24 0.65
CA LYS A 25 -1.23 -11.55 0.74
C LYS A 25 -1.71 -12.04 -0.62
N ILE A 26 -2.41 -11.18 -1.39
CA ILE A 26 -2.91 -11.54 -2.73
C ILE A 26 -1.74 -11.75 -3.69
N SER A 27 -0.79 -10.81 -3.74
CA SER A 27 0.41 -10.90 -4.59
C SER A 27 1.23 -12.17 -4.33
N SER A 28 1.28 -12.65 -3.09
CA SER A 28 2.02 -13.88 -2.75
C SER A 28 1.42 -15.13 -3.41
N VAL A 29 0.10 -15.16 -3.64
CA VAL A 29 -0.59 -16.26 -4.35
C VAL A 29 -0.15 -16.31 -5.81
N GLU A 30 0.07 -15.15 -6.42
CA GLU A 30 0.58 -15.01 -7.80
C GLU A 30 2.11 -15.17 -7.89
N GLY A 31 2.79 -15.48 -6.77
CA GLY A 31 4.26 -15.60 -6.71
C GLY A 31 5.00 -14.26 -6.70
N ILE A 32 4.29 -13.13 -6.63
CA ILE A 32 4.89 -11.80 -6.56
C ILE A 32 5.35 -11.55 -5.12
N ARG A 33 6.67 -11.53 -4.93
CA ARG A 33 7.32 -11.28 -3.64
C ARG A 33 8.22 -10.05 -3.72
N LEU A 34 8.30 -9.30 -2.63
CA LEU A 34 9.26 -8.21 -2.52
C LEU A 34 10.67 -8.80 -2.40
N LYS A 35 11.62 -8.21 -3.13
CA LYS A 35 13.05 -8.47 -2.91
C LYS A 35 13.50 -7.76 -1.63
N PRO A 36 14.57 -8.20 -0.95
CA PRO A 36 15.05 -7.56 0.27
C PRO A 36 15.28 -6.04 0.14
N ALA A 37 15.78 -5.59 -1.01
CA ALA A 37 15.96 -4.16 -1.28
C ALA A 37 14.65 -3.36 -1.37
N MET A 38 13.55 -3.99 -1.79
CA MET A 38 12.22 -3.38 -1.83
C MET A 38 11.60 -3.31 -0.44
N GLU A 39 11.78 -4.36 0.37
CA GLU A 39 11.30 -4.39 1.77
C GLU A 39 11.99 -3.32 2.60
N LYS A 40 13.32 -3.23 2.52
CA LYS A 40 14.10 -2.18 3.21
C LYS A 40 13.59 -0.78 2.86
N ARG A 41 13.27 -0.53 1.60
CA ARG A 41 12.73 0.76 1.14
C ARG A 41 11.35 1.04 1.71
N ALA A 42 10.48 0.03 1.77
CA ALA A 42 9.15 0.17 2.35
C ALA A 42 9.23 0.52 3.84
N ASP A 43 10.18 -0.07 4.56
CA ASP A 43 10.39 0.19 5.98
C ASP A 43 11.03 1.56 6.22
N GLU A 44 11.98 1.97 5.38
CA GLU A 44 12.53 3.34 5.41
C GLU A 44 11.47 4.39 5.13
N ALA A 45 10.55 4.14 4.19
CA ALA A 45 9.45 5.05 3.91
C ALA A 45 8.51 5.20 5.12
N GLY A 46 8.21 4.10 5.81
CA GLY A 46 7.45 4.13 7.06
C GLY A 46 8.18 4.90 8.17
N LYS A 47 9.48 4.65 8.36
CA LYS A 47 10.29 5.37 9.37
C LYS A 47 10.40 6.87 9.10
N LYS A 48 10.49 7.27 7.82
CA LYS A 48 10.57 8.67 7.40
C LYS A 48 9.21 9.37 7.36
N GLY A 49 8.11 8.64 7.56
CA GLY A 49 6.77 9.19 7.48
C GLY A 49 6.41 9.71 6.09
N LEU A 50 6.95 9.11 5.03
CA LEU A 50 6.69 9.56 3.67
C LEU A 50 5.21 9.45 3.33
N SER A 51 4.69 10.47 2.65
CA SER A 51 3.37 10.38 2.04
C SER A 51 3.35 9.28 0.97
N PRO A 52 2.16 8.73 0.64
CA PRO A 52 2.04 7.74 -0.42
C PRO A 52 2.58 8.22 -1.77
N GLU A 53 2.46 9.51 -2.08
CA GLU A 53 2.94 10.09 -3.34
C GLU A 53 4.46 10.18 -3.38
N GLU A 54 5.08 10.61 -2.29
CA GLU A 54 6.55 10.64 -2.16
C GLU A 54 7.12 9.24 -2.25
N TYR A 55 6.52 8.28 -1.56
CA TYR A 55 6.94 6.89 -1.64
C TYR A 55 6.86 6.34 -3.08
N ARG A 56 5.78 6.64 -3.81
CA ARG A 56 5.66 6.30 -5.24
C ARG A 56 6.75 6.93 -6.09
N LYS A 57 7.05 8.23 -5.90
CA LYS A 57 8.13 8.92 -6.62
C LYS A 57 9.49 8.27 -6.39
N VAL A 58 9.77 7.85 -5.15
CA VAL A 58 11.00 7.12 -4.83
C VAL A 58 11.07 5.80 -5.61
N ILE A 59 10.00 5.01 -5.61
CA ILE A 59 9.95 3.75 -6.36
C ILE A 59 10.19 3.98 -7.86
N ILE A 60 9.48 4.93 -8.47
CA ILE A 60 9.62 5.27 -9.89
C ILE A 60 11.06 5.68 -10.17
N ARG A 61 11.65 6.58 -9.38
CA ARG A 61 13.04 7.01 -9.55
C ARG A 61 14.02 5.84 -9.49
N THR A 62 13.82 4.88 -8.59
CA THR A 62 14.73 3.74 -8.45
C THR A 62 14.67 2.77 -9.64
N TYR A 63 13.50 2.62 -10.28
CA TYR A 63 13.30 1.66 -11.36
C TYR A 63 13.14 2.28 -12.74
N ARG A 64 13.26 3.61 -12.85
CA ARG A 64 13.24 4.30 -14.13
C ARG A 64 14.42 3.78 -14.95
N LYS A 65 14.14 3.24 -16.14
CA LYS A 65 15.19 2.91 -17.12
C LYS A 65 15.90 4.20 -17.54
N ALA A 66 17.20 4.09 -17.78
CA ALA A 66 18.00 5.16 -18.38
C ALA A 66 17.46 5.51 -19.77
#